data_AF-A0A1H8YNF9-F1
#
_entry.id   AF-A0A1H8YNF9-F1
#
_cell.length_a   1.000
_cell.length_b   1.000
_cell.length_c   1.000
_cell.angle_alpha   90.00
_cell.angle_beta   90.00
_cell.angle_gamma   90.00
#
_symmetry.space_group_name_H-M   'P 1'
#
loop_
_entity.id
_entity.type
_entity.pdbx_description
1 polymer ?
#
loop_
_entity_poly.entity_id
_entity_poly.type
_entity_poly.pdbx_seq_one_letter_code
_entity_poly.pdbx_strand_id
1 'polypeptide(L)'
;MFSPAATNEFGVLRCVAMRYAGDFTRVLGGDDVHPVLVRQMTTSTWSQPDVSLVRTQQDALIALLRSRDIEVMLLDQAPGCSVQHYPRDLGFVIDSTLFLARLNSEHRQPEAAALARLAADVPNVARLSAGTIEGGDVMLHTGSVLVGRSEETSSAGIDALQDALGEAGIDREVIPVPFAVPGIVHLDDHFNIVAPGIALIHAAVFARPQRRWFEQNFDPIHVTDDEARGVQVNVLAIAPGTVVVAEGSERISGELRERGVEVLAVDYSEVTRVPGSLRCTTLPLTRG
;
A
#
# COMPACT_ATOMS: atom_id res chain seq x y z
N MET A 1 5.16 12.45 -18.71
CA MET A 1 4.92 13.46 -17.65
C MET A 1 3.48 13.31 -17.24
N PHE A 2 3.21 13.02 -15.96
CA PHE A 2 1.86 12.79 -15.45
C PHE A 2 1.47 13.93 -14.49
N SER A 3 0.18 14.15 -14.31
CA SER A 3 -0.34 15.04 -13.28
C SER A 3 -0.82 14.20 -12.10
N PRO A 4 -0.20 14.33 -10.91
CA PRO A 4 -0.66 13.60 -9.73
C PRO A 4 -2.10 13.99 -9.43
N ALA A 5 -2.96 12.99 -9.27
CA ALA A 5 -4.36 13.19 -8.91
C ALA A 5 -4.89 11.94 -8.18
N ALA A 6 -5.25 12.02 -6.91
CA ALA A 6 -5.94 10.93 -6.23
C ALA A 6 -6.77 11.45 -5.06
N THR A 7 -8.09 11.22 -5.11
CA THR A 7 -9.02 11.73 -4.08
C THR A 7 -9.60 10.62 -3.19
N ASN A 8 -9.44 9.35 -3.59
CA ASN A 8 -9.93 8.14 -2.94
C ASN A 8 -9.14 6.91 -3.43
N GLU A 9 -9.40 5.73 -2.85
CA GLU A 9 -8.71 4.48 -3.21
C GLU A 9 -9.33 3.73 -4.42
N PHE A 10 -10.55 4.07 -4.86
CA PHE A 10 -11.37 3.23 -5.76
C PHE A 10 -11.85 3.87 -7.06
N GLY A 11 -11.63 5.16 -7.30
CA GLY A 11 -11.88 5.86 -8.57
C GLY A 11 -11.19 5.19 -9.77
N VAL A 12 -11.40 5.65 -11.00
CA VAL A 12 -10.78 4.98 -12.16
C VAL A 12 -9.28 5.23 -12.15
N LEU A 13 -8.49 4.17 -11.97
CA LEU A 13 -7.04 4.24 -12.01
C LEU A 13 -6.60 4.53 -13.45
N ARG A 14 -5.73 5.52 -13.63
CA ARG A 14 -5.24 5.96 -14.95
C ARG A 14 -3.75 5.74 -15.13
N CYS A 15 -2.98 5.99 -14.07
CA CYS A 15 -1.54 5.87 -14.11
C CYS A 15 -1.03 5.32 -12.76
N VAL A 16 -0.11 4.37 -12.82
CA VAL A 16 0.50 3.71 -11.67
C VAL A 16 1.99 3.53 -11.88
N ALA A 17 2.79 3.78 -10.85
CA ALA A 17 4.18 3.38 -10.80
C ALA A 17 4.33 1.97 -10.22
N MET A 18 5.13 1.14 -10.88
CA MET A 18 5.53 -0.19 -10.43
C MET A 18 7.05 -0.33 -10.53
N ARG A 19 7.63 -1.27 -9.77
CA ARG A 19 9.04 -1.65 -9.94
C ARG A 19 9.15 -3.17 -9.93
N TYR A 20 9.93 -3.72 -10.86
CA TYR A 20 10.23 -5.16 -10.83
C TYR A 20 11.03 -5.53 -9.58
N ALA A 21 10.81 -6.74 -9.08
CA ALA A 21 11.69 -7.31 -8.06
C ALA A 21 13.14 -7.35 -8.57
N GLY A 22 14.07 -7.04 -7.67
CA GLY A 22 15.49 -7.10 -7.98
C GLY A 22 16.08 -8.49 -7.77
N ASP A 23 17.32 -8.68 -8.21
CA ASP A 23 18.04 -9.95 -8.06
C ASP A 23 18.61 -10.16 -6.64
N PHE A 24 18.35 -9.22 -5.72
CA PHE A 24 18.82 -9.27 -4.35
C PHE A 24 17.68 -9.63 -3.42
N THR A 25 17.84 -10.70 -2.64
CA THR A 25 16.95 -11.04 -1.53
C THR A 25 17.78 -11.03 -0.24
N ARG A 26 17.39 -10.20 0.73
CA ARG A 26 18.07 -10.17 2.02
C ARG A 26 17.76 -11.47 2.77
N VAL A 27 18.80 -12.11 3.29
CA VAL A 27 18.63 -13.24 4.19
C VAL A 27 18.05 -12.73 5.50
N LEU A 28 16.90 -13.28 5.90
CA LEU A 28 16.28 -12.97 7.17
C LEU A 28 16.79 -13.93 8.24
N GLY A 29 17.86 -13.51 8.92
CA GLY A 29 18.48 -14.23 10.03
C GLY A 29 19.80 -13.59 10.43
N GLY A 30 20.25 -13.87 11.65
CA GLY A 30 21.48 -13.31 12.22
C GLY A 30 21.27 -11.98 12.96
N ASP A 31 22.37 -11.44 13.48
CA ASP A 31 22.36 -10.30 14.41
C ASP A 31 22.00 -8.96 13.74
N ASP A 32 22.02 -8.88 12.41
CA ASP A 32 21.83 -7.66 11.61
C ASP A 32 20.39 -7.46 11.09
N VAL A 33 19.42 -8.27 11.53
CA VAL A 33 18.01 -8.10 11.11
C VAL A 33 17.39 -6.88 11.80
N HIS A 34 16.79 -6.00 11.00
CA HIS A 34 16.15 -4.79 11.53
C HIS A 34 15.06 -5.15 12.56
N PRO A 35 14.98 -4.47 13.73
CA PRO A 35 14.04 -4.83 14.78
C PRO A 35 12.57 -4.83 14.35
N VAL A 36 12.18 -3.97 13.42
CA VAL A 36 10.81 -3.96 12.84
C VAL A 36 10.51 -5.28 12.12
N LEU A 37 11.46 -5.80 11.33
CA LEU A 37 11.28 -7.07 10.62
C LEU A 37 11.15 -8.24 11.60
N VAL A 38 11.91 -8.23 12.70
CA VAL A 38 11.78 -9.25 13.76
C VAL A 38 10.36 -9.24 14.36
N ARG A 39 9.78 -8.05 14.57
CA ARG A 39 8.39 -7.94 15.05
C ARG A 39 7.38 -8.34 13.98
N GLN A 40 7.58 -7.94 12.72
CA GLN A 40 6.71 -8.32 11.59
C GLN A 40 6.62 -9.84 11.40
N MET A 41 7.71 -10.57 11.62
CA MET A 41 7.69 -12.04 11.57
C MET A 41 6.75 -12.69 12.60
N THR A 42 6.32 -11.96 13.63
CA THR A 42 5.34 -12.48 14.61
C THR A 42 3.90 -12.40 14.13
N THR A 43 3.64 -11.54 13.14
CA THR A 43 2.30 -11.27 12.58
C THR A 43 2.16 -11.75 11.13
N SER A 44 3.27 -12.02 10.44
CA SER A 44 3.32 -12.33 9.02
C SER A 44 4.15 -13.57 8.70
N THR A 45 3.94 -14.16 7.53
CA THR A 45 4.77 -15.29 7.04
C THR A 45 5.85 -14.77 6.11
N TRP A 46 7.04 -15.36 6.22
CA TRP A 46 8.17 -15.09 5.33
C TRP A 46 8.74 -16.39 4.79
N SER A 47 9.00 -16.42 3.49
CA SER A 47 9.78 -17.45 2.83
C SER A 47 10.54 -16.84 1.65
N GLN A 48 11.64 -17.46 1.26
CA GLN A 48 12.45 -16.94 0.16
C GLN A 48 11.67 -17.07 -1.17
N PRO A 49 11.44 -15.96 -1.90
CA PRO A 49 10.78 -16.00 -3.20
C PRO A 49 11.76 -16.36 -4.33
N ASP A 50 11.25 -17.01 -5.36
CA ASP A 50 11.88 -17.10 -6.67
C ASP A 50 11.64 -15.79 -7.44
N VAL A 51 12.69 -14.98 -7.57
CA VAL A 51 12.63 -13.67 -8.24
C VAL A 51 12.14 -13.77 -9.69
N SER A 52 12.44 -14.87 -10.40
CA SER A 52 12.00 -15.04 -11.79
C SER A 52 10.49 -15.26 -11.87
N LEU A 53 9.94 -16.03 -10.92
CA LEU A 53 8.50 -16.25 -10.81
C LEU A 53 7.79 -14.98 -10.30
N VAL A 54 8.36 -14.25 -9.34
CA VAL A 54 7.87 -12.92 -8.92
C VAL A 54 7.73 -11.99 -10.13
N ARG A 55 8.76 -11.88 -10.97
CA ARG A 55 8.71 -11.04 -12.19
C ARG A 55 7.64 -11.51 -13.17
N THR A 56 7.48 -12.82 -13.34
CA THR A 56 6.42 -13.40 -14.19
C THR A 56 5.02 -13.02 -13.69
N GLN A 57 4.79 -13.06 -12.37
CA GLN A 57 3.53 -12.63 -11.75
C GLN A 57 3.32 -11.12 -11.86
N GLN A 58 4.38 -10.31 -11.73
CA GLN A 58 4.34 -8.87 -12.00
C GLN A 58 3.98 -8.57 -13.45
N ASP A 59 4.53 -9.30 -14.43
CA ASP A 59 4.18 -9.17 -15.85
C ASP A 59 2.69 -9.42 -16.08
N ALA A 60 2.11 -10.42 -15.41
CA ALA A 60 0.67 -10.71 -15.49
C ALA A 60 -0.18 -9.54 -14.97
N LEU A 61 0.17 -8.95 -13.82
CA LEU A 61 -0.52 -7.76 -13.29
C LEU A 61 -0.37 -6.57 -14.25
N ILE A 62 0.83 -6.32 -14.76
CA ILE A 62 1.10 -5.23 -15.71
C ILE A 62 0.26 -5.39 -16.98
N ALA A 63 0.17 -6.62 -17.52
CA ALA A 63 -0.65 -6.93 -18.68
C ALA A 63 -2.14 -6.69 -18.39
N LEU A 64 -2.63 -7.11 -17.22
CA LEU A 64 -4.01 -6.85 -16.79
C LEU A 64 -4.30 -5.35 -16.72
N LEU A 65 -3.44 -4.57 -16.06
CA LEU A 65 -3.60 -3.12 -15.92
C LEU A 65 -3.64 -2.45 -17.30
N ARG A 66 -2.71 -2.79 -18.19
CA ARG A 66 -2.68 -2.26 -19.56
C ARG A 66 -3.90 -2.65 -20.39
N SER A 67 -4.45 -3.85 -20.18
CA SER A 67 -5.70 -4.28 -20.84
C SER A 67 -6.93 -3.48 -20.41
N ARG A 68 -6.83 -2.75 -19.30
CA ARG A 68 -7.85 -1.85 -18.76
C ARG A 68 -7.51 -0.36 -19.01
N ASP A 69 -6.65 -0.09 -19.98
CA ASP A 69 -6.18 1.25 -20.37
C ASP A 69 -5.49 2.03 -19.23
N ILE A 70 -4.86 1.32 -18.30
CA ILE A 70 -4.08 1.90 -17.21
C ILE A 70 -2.62 2.00 -17.65
N GLU A 71 -2.06 3.21 -17.60
CA GLU A 71 -0.64 3.43 -17.85
C GLU A 71 0.18 2.88 -16.69
N VAL A 72 1.17 2.03 -17.01
CA VAL A 72 2.12 1.49 -16.03
C VAL A 72 3.50 2.10 -16.29
N MET A 73 3.96 2.92 -15.35
CA MET A 73 5.30 3.49 -15.32
C MET A 73 6.23 2.60 -14.52
N LEU A 74 7.28 2.08 -15.16
CA LEU A 74 8.27 1.27 -14.45
C LEU A 74 9.38 2.16 -13.88
N LEU A 75 9.58 2.08 -12.56
CA LEU A 75 10.67 2.77 -11.88
C LEU A 75 12.01 2.09 -12.15
N ASP A 76 13.09 2.86 -12.11
CA ASP A 76 14.46 2.34 -12.13
C ASP A 76 14.67 1.29 -11.04
N GLN A 77 15.46 0.26 -11.34
CA GLN A 77 15.90 -0.71 -10.34
C GLN A 77 16.71 -0.02 -9.23
N ALA A 78 16.60 -0.56 -8.01
CA ALA A 78 17.35 -0.14 -6.83
C ALA A 78 18.26 -1.30 -6.37
N PRO A 79 19.49 -1.41 -6.92
CA PRO A 79 20.40 -2.50 -6.55
C PRO A 79 20.68 -2.54 -5.05
N GLY A 80 20.69 -3.74 -4.47
CA GLY A 80 20.93 -3.95 -3.03
C GLY A 80 19.69 -3.81 -2.13
N CYS A 81 18.53 -3.49 -2.69
CA CYS A 81 17.26 -3.39 -1.95
C CYS A 81 16.37 -4.60 -2.22
N SER A 82 16.05 -5.34 -1.15
CA SER A 82 15.35 -6.63 -1.24
C SER A 82 13.85 -6.53 -1.48
N VAL A 83 13.27 -5.39 -1.13
CA VAL A 83 11.82 -5.13 -1.18
C VAL A 83 11.50 -4.00 -2.17
N GLN A 84 12.39 -3.77 -3.15
CA GLN A 84 12.29 -2.64 -4.07
C GLN A 84 11.02 -2.64 -4.92
N HIS A 85 10.37 -3.79 -5.08
CA HIS A 85 9.11 -3.94 -5.80
C HIS A 85 7.89 -3.38 -5.06
N TYR A 86 8.06 -2.74 -3.90
CA TYR A 86 7.02 -2.03 -3.16
C TYR A 86 7.12 -0.50 -3.27
N PRO A 87 6.80 0.08 -4.45
CA PRO A 87 6.83 1.53 -4.62
C PRO A 87 5.77 2.26 -3.78
N ARG A 88 4.75 1.55 -3.27
CA ARG A 88 3.74 2.09 -2.36
C ARG A 88 4.36 2.78 -1.16
N ASP A 89 5.44 2.24 -0.63
CA ASP A 89 6.04 2.71 0.61
C ASP A 89 6.77 4.04 0.40
N LEU A 90 7.25 4.28 -0.82
CA LEU A 90 8.18 5.36 -1.16
C LEU A 90 7.50 6.73 -1.28
N GLY A 91 6.19 6.75 -1.47
CA GLY A 91 5.41 7.98 -1.59
C GLY A 91 3.94 7.68 -1.83
N PHE A 92 3.13 8.74 -1.91
CA PHE A 92 1.69 8.63 -2.09
C PHE A 92 1.13 9.93 -2.67
N VAL A 93 0.06 9.82 -3.46
CA VAL A 93 -0.62 10.99 -4.04
C VAL A 93 -1.86 11.31 -3.21
N ILE A 94 -2.02 12.58 -2.84
CA ILE A 94 -3.21 13.11 -2.18
C ILE A 94 -3.65 14.36 -2.96
N ASP A 95 -4.88 14.34 -3.43
CA ASP A 95 -5.42 15.30 -4.39
C ASP A 95 -4.41 15.56 -5.50
N SER A 96 -3.93 16.79 -5.68
CA SER A 96 -3.04 17.16 -6.78
C SER A 96 -1.54 17.12 -6.45
N THR A 97 -1.14 16.47 -5.36
CA THR A 97 0.24 16.52 -4.84
C THR A 97 0.81 15.13 -4.60
N LEU A 98 2.02 14.89 -5.09
CA LEU A 98 2.82 13.71 -4.74
C LEU A 98 3.62 14.00 -3.47
N PHE A 99 3.40 13.22 -2.42
CA PHE A 99 4.16 13.26 -1.17
C PHE A 99 5.26 12.20 -1.21
N LEU A 100 6.49 12.62 -0.91
CA LEU A 100 7.61 11.70 -0.74
C LEU A 100 7.66 11.21 0.70
N ALA A 101 7.68 9.89 0.87
CA ALA A 101 7.71 9.24 2.17
C ALA A 101 9.02 9.52 2.92
N ARG A 102 8.98 9.36 4.24
CA ARG A 102 10.16 9.36 5.12
C ARG A 102 10.34 7.96 5.68
N LEU A 103 11.09 7.14 4.94
CA LEU A 103 11.32 5.74 5.28
C LEU A 103 12.04 5.62 6.64
N ASN A 104 11.62 4.67 7.44
CA ASN A 104 12.21 4.40 8.75
C ASN A 104 13.55 3.67 8.65
N SER A 105 13.72 2.84 7.60
CA SER A 105 14.94 2.06 7.39
C SER A 105 15.92 2.72 6.44
N GLU A 106 17.16 2.94 6.89
CA GLU A 106 18.24 3.47 6.05
C GLU A 106 18.61 2.55 4.87
N HIS A 107 18.38 1.24 5.00
CA HIS A 107 18.65 0.27 3.92
C HIS A 107 17.74 0.44 2.70
N ARG A 108 16.63 1.16 2.84
CA ARG A 108 15.67 1.43 1.76
C ARG A 108 15.89 2.77 1.08
N GLN A 109 16.85 3.57 1.52
CA GLN A 109 17.17 4.87 0.92
C GLN A 109 17.51 4.80 -0.59
N PRO A 110 18.18 3.75 -1.11
CA PRO A 110 18.38 3.63 -2.56
C PRO A 110 17.05 3.48 -3.34
N GLU A 111 16.01 2.88 -2.75
CA GLU A 111 14.68 2.78 -3.36
C GLU A 111 14.03 4.16 -3.51
N ALA A 112 14.13 4.99 -2.48
CA ALA A 112 13.59 6.35 -2.44
C ALA A 112 14.26 7.28 -3.48
N ALA A 113 15.56 7.10 -3.73
CA ALA A 113 16.29 7.88 -4.73
C ALA A 113 15.74 7.68 -6.15
N ALA A 114 15.24 6.49 -6.48
CA ALA A 114 14.63 6.21 -7.77
C ALA A 114 13.24 6.88 -7.92
N LEU A 115 12.46 7.04 -6.84
CA LEU A 115 11.23 7.84 -6.89
C LEU A 115 11.53 9.34 -7.04
N ALA A 116 12.62 9.83 -6.45
CA ALA A 116 13.02 11.23 -6.57
C ALA A 116 13.29 11.66 -8.03
N ARG A 117 13.74 10.73 -8.90
CA ARG A 117 13.88 10.98 -10.33
C ARG A 117 12.53 11.16 -11.02
N LEU A 118 11.57 10.28 -10.73
CA LEU A 118 10.20 10.42 -11.22
C LEU A 118 9.61 11.76 -10.78
N ALA A 119 9.84 12.13 -9.52
CA ALA A 119 9.33 13.36 -8.93
C ALA A 119 9.93 14.64 -9.54
N ALA A 120 11.06 14.57 -10.26
CA ALA A 120 11.67 15.75 -10.88
C ALA A 120 10.78 16.38 -11.97
N ASP A 121 9.95 15.57 -12.62
CA ASP A 121 9.05 15.99 -13.69
C ASP A 121 7.59 16.18 -13.21
N VAL A 122 7.36 16.13 -11.90
CA VAL A 122 6.01 16.22 -11.30
C VAL A 122 5.75 17.66 -10.85
N PRO A 123 4.60 18.26 -11.23
CA PRO A 123 4.35 19.68 -10.96
C PRO A 123 4.26 20.02 -9.47
N ASN A 124 3.67 19.14 -8.66
CA ASN A 124 3.48 19.35 -7.23
C ASN A 124 4.06 18.18 -6.44
N VAL A 125 5.17 18.43 -5.74
CA VAL A 125 5.84 17.45 -4.89
C VAL A 125 6.04 18.03 -3.50
N ALA A 126 5.51 17.35 -2.49
CA ALA A 126 5.68 17.70 -1.09
C ALA A 126 6.69 16.76 -0.42
N ARG A 127 7.45 17.31 0.53
CA ARG A 127 8.35 16.57 1.42
C ARG A 127 7.93 16.83 2.86
N LEU A 128 8.06 15.81 3.69
CA LEU A 128 7.64 15.88 5.08
C LEU A 128 8.80 16.35 5.96
N SER A 129 8.47 17.17 6.96
CA SER A 129 9.43 17.90 7.80
C SER A 129 10.04 17.04 8.91
N ALA A 130 9.29 16.08 9.45
CA ALA A 130 9.67 15.31 10.62
C ALA A 130 9.12 13.88 10.61
N GLY A 131 9.60 13.07 11.55
CA GLY A 131 9.14 11.70 11.78
C GLY A 131 9.43 10.73 10.63
N THR A 132 8.68 9.64 10.64
CA THR A 132 8.70 8.57 9.64
C THR A 132 7.27 8.31 9.22
N ILE A 133 7.07 8.05 7.94
CA ILE A 133 5.77 7.70 7.35
C ILE A 133 5.99 7.09 5.99
N GLU A 134 5.33 5.96 5.75
CA GLU A 134 5.39 5.19 4.50
C GLU A 134 4.00 5.08 3.89
N GLY A 135 3.91 5.02 2.56
CA GLY A 135 2.61 5.06 1.87
C GLY A 135 1.72 3.84 2.07
N GLY A 136 2.25 2.72 2.59
CA GLY A 136 1.44 1.58 3.03
C GLY A 136 0.48 1.93 4.19
N ASP A 137 0.85 2.92 5.01
CA ASP A 137 -0.01 3.41 6.08
C ASP A 137 -1.02 4.46 5.64
N VAL A 138 -0.87 5.04 4.44
CA VAL A 138 -1.69 6.16 3.97
C VAL A 138 -2.84 5.64 3.12
N MET A 139 -4.07 5.99 3.51
CA MET A 139 -5.28 5.57 2.82
C MET A 139 -6.26 6.73 2.65
N LEU A 140 -6.66 7.00 1.40
CA LEU A 140 -7.57 8.09 1.09
C LEU A 140 -9.02 7.72 1.44
N HIS A 141 -9.62 8.51 2.32
CA HIS A 141 -11.04 8.44 2.65
C HIS A 141 -11.75 9.73 2.20
N THR A 142 -13.08 9.69 2.14
CA THR A 142 -13.86 10.85 1.69
C THR A 142 -13.67 12.02 2.66
N GLY A 143 -13.01 13.09 2.21
CA GLY A 143 -12.74 14.29 3.00
C GLY A 143 -11.61 14.16 4.04
N SER A 144 -10.98 12.99 4.16
CA SER A 144 -9.90 12.76 5.13
C SER A 144 -8.85 11.79 4.58
N VAL A 145 -7.78 11.61 5.34
CA VAL A 145 -6.70 10.66 5.06
C VAL A 145 -6.51 9.82 6.31
N LEU A 146 -6.75 8.51 6.21
CA LEU A 146 -6.48 7.58 7.29
C LEU A 146 -4.99 7.25 7.27
N VAL A 147 -4.32 7.33 8.42
CA VAL A 147 -2.90 7.02 8.52
C VAL A 147 -2.65 6.03 9.65
N GLY A 148 -2.15 4.84 9.30
CA GLY A 148 -1.71 3.84 10.27
C GLY A 148 -0.59 4.37 11.15
N ARG A 149 -0.74 4.26 12.48
CA ARG A 149 0.37 4.48 13.43
C ARG A 149 1.03 3.14 13.70
N SER A 150 2.01 2.80 12.87
CA SER A 150 2.61 1.49 12.71
C SER A 150 4.04 1.43 13.25
N GLU A 151 4.75 0.34 12.93
CA GLU A 151 6.19 0.21 13.16
C GLU A 151 7.04 1.12 12.25
N GLU A 152 6.53 1.49 11.07
CA GLU A 152 7.24 2.36 10.10
C GLU A 152 6.74 3.80 10.10
N THR A 153 5.53 4.06 10.61
CA THR A 153 4.90 5.38 10.66
C THR A 153 4.73 5.88 12.10
N SER A 154 5.40 6.98 12.43
CA SER A 154 5.40 7.59 13.76
C SER A 154 4.39 8.75 13.87
N SER A 155 3.95 9.08 15.10
CA SER A 155 3.05 10.22 15.32
C SER A 155 3.59 11.54 14.76
N ALA A 156 4.90 11.78 14.87
CA ALA A 156 5.53 12.97 14.29
C ALA A 156 5.46 13.00 12.76
N GLY A 157 5.45 11.82 12.09
CA GLY A 157 5.26 11.74 10.64
C GLY A 157 3.81 12.00 10.23
N ILE A 158 2.86 11.54 11.06
CA ILE A 158 1.43 11.84 10.90
C ILE A 158 1.16 13.34 11.05
N ASP A 159 1.70 13.97 12.09
CA ASP A 159 1.58 15.42 12.31
C ASP A 159 2.23 16.21 11.16
N ALA A 160 3.42 15.80 10.72
CA ALA A 160 4.11 16.41 9.58
C ALA A 160 3.33 16.28 8.26
N LEU A 161 2.53 15.21 8.08
CA LEU A 161 1.63 15.10 6.94
C LEU A 161 0.49 16.11 7.02
N GLN A 162 -0.13 16.29 8.21
CA GLN A 162 -1.19 17.28 8.39
C GLN A 162 -0.70 18.70 8.06
N ASP A 163 0.50 19.06 8.52
CA ASP A 163 1.13 20.34 8.20
C ASP A 163 1.39 20.48 6.69
N ALA A 164 1.96 19.45 6.06
CA ALA A 164 2.27 19.45 4.63
C ALA A 164 1.02 19.53 3.74
N LEU A 165 -0.11 18.96 4.17
CA LEU A 165 -1.41 19.15 3.49
C LEU A 165 -1.84 20.62 3.53
N GLY A 166 -1.72 21.27 4.69
CA GLY A 166 -2.02 22.69 4.85
C GLY A 166 -1.13 23.59 3.99
N GLU A 167 0.18 23.32 3.94
CA GLU A 167 1.14 24.03 3.08
C GLU A 167 0.84 23.86 1.59
N ALA A 168 0.35 22.68 1.20
CA ALA A 168 -0.08 22.38 -0.18
C ALA A 168 -1.47 22.93 -0.52
N GLY A 169 -2.17 23.58 0.43
CA GLY A 169 -3.53 24.08 0.24
C GLY A 169 -4.59 22.98 0.11
N ILE A 170 -4.33 21.79 0.65
CA ILE A 170 -5.23 20.64 0.64
C ILE A 170 -6.04 20.61 1.93
N ASP A 171 -7.35 20.74 1.81
CA ASP A 171 -8.30 20.70 2.94
C ASP A 171 -8.74 19.26 3.23
N ARG A 172 -7.87 18.53 3.93
CA ARG A 172 -8.12 17.16 4.41
C ARG A 172 -7.62 17.00 5.84
N GLU A 173 -8.44 16.35 6.66
CA GLU A 173 -8.04 15.92 7.99
C GLU A 173 -7.25 14.61 7.91
N VAL A 174 -6.12 14.55 8.62
CA VAL A 174 -5.37 13.31 8.85
C VAL A 174 -5.93 12.63 10.10
N ILE A 175 -6.47 11.43 9.94
CA ILE A 175 -7.05 10.62 11.01
C ILE A 175 -6.08 9.49 11.37
N PRO A 176 -5.44 9.52 12.55
CA PRO A 176 -4.54 8.47 12.98
C PRO A 176 -5.29 7.17 13.30
N VAL A 177 -4.78 6.04 12.80
CA VAL A 177 -5.31 4.69 13.04
C VAL A 177 -4.27 3.87 13.82
N PRO A 178 -4.33 3.86 15.18
CA PRO A 178 -3.39 3.08 15.97
C PRO A 178 -3.77 1.59 16.02
N PHE A 179 -2.75 0.73 15.95
CA PHE A 179 -2.91 -0.70 16.18
C PHE A 179 -2.90 -1.04 17.68
N ALA A 180 -3.62 -2.11 18.04
CA ALA A 180 -3.70 -2.64 19.40
C ALA A 180 -2.65 -3.73 19.67
N VAL A 181 -1.90 -4.15 18.65
CA VAL A 181 -0.86 -5.18 18.72
C VAL A 181 0.43 -4.65 18.08
N PRO A 182 1.62 -5.09 18.54
CA PRO A 182 2.89 -4.74 17.93
C PRO A 182 3.12 -5.52 16.62
N GLY A 183 4.14 -5.13 15.85
CA GLY A 183 4.57 -5.87 14.65
C GLY A 183 3.72 -5.63 13.41
N ILE A 184 2.86 -4.62 13.43
CA ILE A 184 2.11 -4.18 12.26
C ILE A 184 2.93 -3.13 11.53
N VAL A 185 3.35 -3.44 10.31
CA VAL A 185 4.24 -2.60 9.50
C VAL A 185 3.44 -1.54 8.75
N HIS A 186 2.32 -1.91 8.12
CA HIS A 186 1.48 -0.98 7.37
C HIS A 186 -0.01 -1.25 7.56
N LEU A 187 -0.83 -0.20 7.37
CA LEU A 187 -2.29 -0.27 7.42
C LEU A 187 -2.89 -1.14 6.32
N ASP A 188 -2.35 -1.11 5.10
CA ASP A 188 -2.93 -1.79 3.95
C ASP A 188 -2.86 -3.32 3.96
N ASP A 189 -2.09 -3.90 4.88
CA ASP A 189 -2.10 -5.33 5.18
C ASP A 189 -3.29 -5.75 6.07
N HIS A 190 -3.99 -4.78 6.67
CA HIS A 190 -5.07 -5.03 7.64
C HIS A 190 -6.35 -4.22 7.43
N PHE A 191 -6.31 -3.21 6.57
CA PHE A 191 -7.47 -2.43 6.18
C PHE A 191 -7.31 -1.92 4.74
N ASN A 192 -8.35 -2.06 3.91
CA ASN A 192 -8.30 -1.58 2.53
C ASN A 192 -9.68 -1.13 2.06
N ILE A 193 -9.77 0.08 1.50
CA ILE A 193 -11.02 0.62 0.94
C ILE A 193 -11.09 0.19 -0.53
N VAL A 194 -12.10 -0.63 -0.86
CA VAL A 194 -12.14 -1.35 -2.14
C VAL A 194 -13.19 -0.81 -3.10
N ALA A 195 -14.23 -0.16 -2.58
CA ALA A 195 -15.30 0.47 -3.35
C ALA A 195 -15.98 1.55 -2.47
N PRO A 196 -16.86 2.40 -3.03
CA PRO A 196 -17.61 3.37 -2.23
C PRO A 196 -18.32 2.71 -1.04
N GLY A 197 -17.88 3.04 0.17
CA GLY A 197 -18.45 2.51 1.41
C GLY A 197 -18.10 1.06 1.75
N ILE A 198 -17.31 0.34 0.95
CA ILE A 198 -16.93 -1.06 1.22
C ILE A 198 -15.44 -1.12 1.57
N ALA A 199 -15.12 -1.82 2.65
CA ALA A 199 -13.73 -2.02 3.06
C ALA A 199 -13.47 -3.47 3.50
N LEU A 200 -12.24 -3.94 3.29
CA LEU A 200 -11.71 -5.14 3.93
C LEU A 200 -11.10 -4.75 5.28
N ILE A 201 -11.36 -5.53 6.33
CA ILE A 201 -10.80 -5.25 7.66
C ILE A 201 -10.41 -6.52 8.42
N HIS A 202 -9.14 -6.59 8.81
CA HIS A 202 -8.67 -7.52 9.82
C HIS A 202 -8.91 -6.91 11.21
N ALA A 203 -10.12 -7.07 11.73
CA ALA A 203 -10.56 -6.34 12.93
C ALA A 203 -9.73 -6.66 14.19
N ALA A 204 -9.09 -7.83 14.25
CA ALA A 204 -8.35 -8.31 15.42
C ALA A 204 -7.21 -7.38 15.86
N VAL A 205 -6.58 -6.66 14.91
CA VAL A 205 -5.42 -5.78 15.20
C VAL A 205 -5.81 -4.39 15.70
N PHE A 206 -7.10 -4.05 15.73
CA PHE A 206 -7.59 -2.75 16.16
C PHE A 206 -8.27 -2.81 17.53
N ALA A 207 -8.21 -1.72 18.30
CA ALA A 207 -8.97 -1.62 19.54
C ALA A 207 -10.45 -1.28 19.28
N ARG A 208 -11.29 -1.47 20.30
CA ARG A 208 -12.76 -1.31 20.19
C ARG A 208 -13.20 0.05 19.61
N PRO A 209 -12.60 1.20 19.98
CA PRO A 209 -12.98 2.48 19.39
C PRO A 209 -12.77 2.54 17.87
N GLN A 210 -11.61 2.07 17.40
CA GLN A 210 -11.26 2.02 15.97
C GLN A 210 -12.19 1.08 15.22
N ARG A 211 -12.44 -0.13 15.76
CA ARG A 211 -13.42 -1.06 15.17
C ARG A 211 -14.78 -0.40 14.98
N ARG A 212 -15.30 0.26 16.03
CA ARG A 212 -16.59 0.97 15.94
C ARG A 212 -16.56 2.06 14.87
N TRP A 213 -15.47 2.81 14.77
CA TRP A 213 -15.34 3.84 13.74
C TRP A 213 -15.41 3.22 12.34
N PHE A 214 -14.73 2.11 12.08
CA PHE A 214 -14.81 1.43 10.79
C PHE A 214 -16.24 0.95 10.46
N GLU A 215 -16.92 0.31 11.42
CA GLU A 215 -18.33 -0.12 11.28
C GLU A 215 -19.31 1.03 10.99
N GLN A 216 -18.98 2.25 11.41
CA GLN A 216 -19.82 3.43 11.21
C GLN A 216 -19.57 4.11 9.85
N ASN A 217 -18.41 3.87 9.24
CA ASN A 217 -17.98 4.57 8.01
C ASN A 217 -17.96 3.63 6.79
N PHE A 218 -18.05 2.32 6.99
CA PHE A 218 -18.00 1.31 5.94
C PHE A 218 -19.01 0.17 6.19
N ASP A 219 -19.31 -0.59 5.15
CA ASP A 219 -19.79 -1.98 5.19
C ASP A 219 -18.54 -2.89 5.16
N PRO A 220 -18.06 -3.33 6.34
CA PRO A 220 -16.80 -4.06 6.42
C PRO A 220 -16.98 -5.53 6.03
N ILE A 221 -16.13 -6.02 5.15
CA ILE A 221 -15.85 -7.44 5.00
C ILE A 221 -14.77 -7.80 6.02
N HIS A 222 -15.16 -8.50 7.07
CA HIS A 222 -14.21 -8.98 8.08
C HIS A 222 -13.31 -10.05 7.49
N VAL A 223 -12.01 -9.80 7.56
CA VAL A 223 -10.96 -10.72 7.12
C VAL A 223 -10.48 -11.51 8.32
N THR A 224 -10.30 -12.82 8.12
CA THR A 224 -9.81 -13.75 9.14
C THR A 224 -8.30 -13.60 9.35
N ASP A 225 -7.79 -14.11 10.48
CA ASP A 225 -6.35 -14.09 10.78
C ASP A 225 -5.53 -14.83 9.69
N ASP A 226 -6.05 -15.93 9.15
CA ASP A 226 -5.37 -16.71 8.09
C ASP A 226 -5.31 -15.95 6.76
N GLU A 227 -6.40 -15.28 6.38
CA GLU A 227 -6.43 -14.45 5.18
C GLU A 227 -5.56 -13.19 5.33
N ALA A 228 -5.52 -12.58 6.52
CA ALA A 228 -4.62 -11.48 6.82
C ALA A 228 -3.15 -11.92 6.76
N ARG A 229 -2.83 -13.10 7.32
CA ARG A 229 -1.48 -13.69 7.23
C ARG A 229 -1.08 -14.05 5.80
N GLY A 230 -2.06 -14.42 4.97
CA GLY A 230 -1.90 -14.62 3.53
C GLY A 230 -1.90 -13.32 2.71
N VAL A 231 -1.87 -12.15 3.36
CA VAL A 231 -1.83 -10.82 2.73
C VAL A 231 -3.03 -10.56 1.80
N GLN A 232 -4.17 -11.20 2.06
CA GLN A 232 -5.34 -11.14 1.19
C GLN A 232 -6.16 -9.85 1.32
N VAL A 233 -5.87 -9.03 2.34
CA VAL A 233 -6.42 -7.68 2.50
C VAL A 233 -5.86 -6.71 1.46
N ASN A 234 -4.64 -6.98 0.99
CA ASN A 234 -3.84 -6.08 0.18
C ASN A 234 -4.22 -6.18 -1.32
N VAL A 235 -5.45 -5.79 -1.61
CA VAL A 235 -6.07 -5.79 -2.95
C VAL A 235 -5.93 -4.44 -3.64
N LEU A 236 -6.14 -4.40 -4.96
CA LEU A 236 -6.06 -3.16 -5.75
C LEU A 236 -7.40 -2.84 -6.42
N ALA A 237 -8.12 -1.83 -5.92
CA ALA A 237 -9.24 -1.26 -6.65
C ALA A 237 -8.73 -0.50 -7.88
N ILE A 238 -9.31 -0.76 -9.06
CA ILE A 238 -8.89 -0.10 -10.32
C ILE A 238 -10.00 0.75 -10.95
N ALA A 239 -11.24 0.57 -10.52
CA ALA A 239 -12.38 1.41 -10.88
C ALA A 239 -13.46 1.29 -9.79
N PRO A 240 -14.46 2.19 -9.76
CA PRO A 240 -15.55 2.08 -8.80
C PRO A 240 -16.30 0.76 -9.01
N GLY A 241 -16.13 -0.17 -8.07
CA GLY A 241 -16.71 -1.51 -8.16
C GLY A 241 -15.90 -2.53 -8.98
N THR A 242 -14.63 -2.28 -9.29
CA THR A 242 -13.71 -3.29 -9.87
C THR A 242 -12.44 -3.39 -9.04
N VAL A 243 -12.15 -4.59 -8.55
CA VAL A 243 -11.01 -4.89 -7.67
C VAL A 243 -10.20 -6.05 -8.22
N VAL A 244 -8.88 -5.90 -8.19
CA VAL A 244 -7.93 -6.99 -8.43
C VAL A 244 -7.59 -7.64 -7.10
N VAL A 245 -7.69 -8.97 -7.04
CA VAL A 245 -7.39 -9.80 -5.87
C VAL A 245 -6.33 -10.85 -6.24
N ALA A 246 -5.59 -11.34 -5.25
CA ALA A 246 -4.72 -12.49 -5.43
C ALA A 246 -5.57 -13.76 -5.57
N GLU A 247 -5.16 -14.68 -6.45
CA GLU A 247 -5.74 -16.02 -6.50
C GLU A 247 -5.67 -16.71 -5.12
N GLY A 248 -6.71 -17.49 -4.78
CA GLY A 248 -6.85 -18.12 -3.46
C GLY A 248 -7.66 -17.31 -2.44
N SER A 249 -8.03 -16.06 -2.74
CA SER A 249 -8.92 -15.22 -1.90
C SER A 249 -10.41 -15.48 -2.14
N GLU A 250 -10.84 -16.74 -2.18
CA GLU A 250 -12.19 -17.12 -2.64
C GLU A 250 -13.32 -16.54 -1.78
N ARG A 251 -13.18 -16.57 -0.45
CA ARG A 251 -14.21 -16.03 0.45
C ARG A 251 -14.36 -14.52 0.30
N ILE A 252 -13.25 -13.78 0.35
CA ILE A 252 -13.23 -12.33 0.10
C ILE A 252 -13.81 -12.01 -1.27
N SER A 253 -13.46 -12.80 -2.30
CA SER A 253 -14.00 -12.63 -3.66
C SER A 253 -15.51 -12.85 -3.72
N GLY A 254 -16.04 -13.83 -2.97
CA GLY A 254 -17.48 -14.05 -2.83
C GLY A 254 -18.19 -12.85 -2.21
N GLU A 255 -17.71 -12.39 -1.06
CA GLU A 255 -18.26 -11.23 -0.32
C GLU A 255 -18.26 -9.94 -1.16
N LEU A 256 -17.23 -9.73 -1.98
CA LEU A 256 -17.12 -8.62 -2.93
C LEU A 256 -18.16 -8.74 -4.05
N ARG A 257 -18.29 -9.92 -4.66
CA ARG A 257 -19.26 -10.17 -5.73
C ARG A 257 -20.71 -10.03 -5.26
N GLU A 258 -21.01 -10.48 -4.04
CA GLU A 258 -22.34 -10.31 -3.42
C GLU A 258 -22.69 -8.83 -3.23
N ARG A 259 -21.68 -7.97 -3.06
CA ARG A 259 -21.81 -6.51 -3.01
C ARG A 259 -21.74 -5.82 -4.38
N GLY A 260 -21.78 -6.59 -5.47
CA GLY A 260 -21.77 -6.07 -6.83
C GLY A 260 -20.40 -5.58 -7.32
N VAL A 261 -19.31 -5.95 -6.64
CA VAL A 261 -17.95 -5.63 -7.07
C VAL A 261 -17.45 -6.69 -8.06
N GLU A 262 -17.00 -6.26 -9.24
CA GLU A 262 -16.25 -7.09 -10.19
C GLU A 262 -14.89 -7.46 -9.58
N VAL A 263 -14.61 -8.75 -9.54
CA VAL A 263 -13.36 -9.30 -8.99
C VAL A 263 -12.51 -9.89 -10.11
N LEU A 264 -11.31 -9.35 -10.28
CA LEU A 264 -10.28 -9.83 -11.20
C LEU A 264 -9.21 -10.54 -10.41
N ALA A 265 -9.00 -11.83 -10.66
CA ALA A 265 -7.96 -12.59 -9.99
C ALA A 265 -6.66 -12.58 -10.79
N VAL A 266 -5.53 -12.48 -10.09
CA VAL A 266 -4.18 -12.70 -10.65
C VAL A 266 -3.39 -13.59 -9.71
N ASP A 267 -2.59 -14.51 -10.27
CA ASP A 267 -1.63 -15.26 -9.47
C ASP A 267 -0.53 -14.31 -8.97
N TYR A 268 -0.47 -14.16 -7.64
CA TYR A 268 0.52 -13.36 -6.93
C TYR A 268 1.17 -14.17 -5.79
N SER A 269 1.03 -15.50 -5.85
CA SER A 269 1.42 -16.43 -4.78
C SER A 269 2.90 -16.40 -4.41
N GLU A 270 3.78 -16.04 -5.36
CA GLU A 270 5.22 -15.93 -5.11
C GLU A 270 5.59 -14.56 -4.54
N VAL A 271 4.90 -13.50 -4.99
CA VAL A 271 5.04 -12.14 -4.42
C VAL A 271 4.70 -12.14 -2.94
N THR A 272 3.60 -12.81 -2.56
CA THR A 272 3.09 -12.88 -1.18
C THR A 272 3.90 -13.79 -0.25
N ARG A 273 5.00 -14.40 -0.73
CA ARG A 273 5.93 -15.13 0.15
C ARG A 273 6.67 -14.24 1.13
N VAL A 274 6.72 -12.95 0.80
CA VAL A 274 7.07 -11.88 1.71
C VAL A 274 5.83 -11.01 1.92
N PRO A 275 5.66 -10.34 3.07
CA PRO A 275 4.54 -9.44 3.32
C PRO A 275 4.48 -8.36 2.24
N GLY A 276 3.29 -8.20 1.66
CA GLY A 276 3.02 -7.31 0.53
C GLY A 276 2.34 -8.04 -0.64
N SER A 277 1.41 -7.34 -1.30
CA SER A 277 0.67 -7.88 -2.45
C SER A 277 0.36 -6.77 -3.48
N LEU A 278 -0.84 -6.76 -4.04
CA LEU A 278 -1.23 -5.92 -5.18
C LEU A 278 -1.16 -4.42 -4.88
N ARG A 279 -1.61 -3.97 -3.69
CA ARG A 279 -1.54 -2.55 -3.31
C ARG A 279 -0.11 -2.12 -3.01
N CYS A 280 0.67 -2.95 -2.33
CA CYS A 280 2.09 -2.66 -2.03
C CYS A 280 2.93 -2.55 -3.30
N THR A 281 2.68 -3.41 -4.29
CA THR A 281 3.44 -3.41 -5.56
C THR A 281 3.07 -2.28 -6.52
N THR A 282 2.12 -1.42 -6.12
CA THR A 282 1.60 -0.32 -6.95
C THR A 282 1.62 1.02 -6.22
N LEU A 283 2.01 2.08 -6.93
CA LEU A 283 1.89 3.47 -6.49
C LEU A 283 0.98 4.22 -7.47
N PRO A 284 -0.32 4.37 -7.17
CA PRO A 284 -1.24 5.19 -7.95
C PRO A 284 -0.73 6.62 -8.07
N LEU A 285 -0.56 7.06 -9.32
CA LEU A 285 -0.12 8.41 -9.65
C LEU A 285 -1.32 9.28 -10.05
N THR A 286 -2.27 8.68 -10.80
CA THR A 286 -3.46 9.38 -11.28
C THR A 286 -4.68 8.46 -11.19
N ARG A 287 -5.73 8.91 -10.52
CA ARG A 287 -7.03 8.26 -10.36
C ARG A 287 -8.14 9.32 -10.34
N GLY A 288 -9.26 9.06 -11.02
CA GLY A 288 -10.40 9.99 -11.12
C GLY A 288 -11.72 9.31 -11.48
#